data_AF-A0A9E0NUD3-F1
#
_entry.id   AF-A0A9E0NUD3-F1
#
_cell.length_a   1.000
_cell.length_b   1.000
_cell.length_c   1.000
_cell.angle_alpha   90.00
_cell.angle_beta   90.00
_cell.angle_gamma   90.00
#
_symmetry.space_group_name_H-M   'P 1'
#
loop_
_entity.id
_entity.type
_entity.pdbx_description
1 polymer ?
#
loop_
_entity_poly.entity_id
_entity_poly.type
_entity_poly.pdbx_seq_one_letter_code
_entity_poly.pdbx_strand_id
1 'polypeptide(L)'
;YGTLCLSDEKTPYGVPLNFAWWEEGIVFHGAKEGKKVELMAHNPKAYFSVVKPYAFIPSYFSHTTSACPATQFFASVSLEGEVSALENSAEKAKGLNALMQKLQPEGHYETISETNPIYTKMLEATAVFYLKAKQTSFKLKMGQNLNKERKIGLIEELEKRGSALDIETVRLIRLYM
;
A
#
# COMPACT_ATOMS: atom_id res chain seq x y z
N TYR A 1 -3.75 -4.15 -1.30
CA TYR A 1 -4.18 -3.64 0.02
C TYR A 1 -2.96 -3.12 0.78
N GLY A 2 -3.14 -2.49 1.94
CA GLY A 2 -2.04 -2.13 2.86
C GLY A 2 -2.48 -2.34 4.30
N THR A 3 -1.60 -2.08 5.26
CA THR A 3 -1.84 -2.30 6.69
C THR A 3 -1.89 -0.97 7.42
N LEU A 4 -3.03 -0.66 8.02
CA LEU A 4 -3.19 0.44 8.97
C LEU A 4 -2.82 -0.06 10.37
N CYS A 5 -1.92 0.66 11.03
CA CYS A 5 -1.47 0.39 12.39
C CYS A 5 -1.96 1.51 13.30
N LEU A 6 -2.69 1.12 14.34
CA LEU A 6 -3.25 1.97 15.39
C LEU A 6 -2.68 1.54 16.75
N SER A 7 -2.84 2.36 17.78
CA SER A 7 -2.42 2.01 19.13
C SER A 7 -3.20 2.82 20.16
N ASP A 8 -3.59 2.17 21.26
CA ASP A 8 -4.08 2.80 22.50
C ASP A 8 -2.93 3.14 23.47
N GLU A 9 -1.73 3.40 22.91
CA GLU A 9 -0.46 3.61 23.63
C GLU A 9 0.08 2.38 24.37
N LYS A 10 -0.68 1.27 24.44
CA LYS A 10 -0.28 0.05 25.12
C LYS A 10 -0.06 -1.11 24.16
N THR A 11 -1.00 -1.30 23.22
CA THR A 11 -0.98 -2.45 22.31
C THR A 11 -1.10 -2.01 20.85
N PRO A 12 -0.14 -2.37 19.98
CA PRO A 12 -0.26 -2.11 18.56
C PRO A 12 -1.39 -2.95 17.96
N TYR A 13 -2.12 -2.37 17.01
CA TYR A 13 -3.20 -3.01 16.29
C TYR A 13 -3.06 -2.79 14.79
N GLY A 14 -2.75 -3.84 14.05
CA GLY A 14 -2.60 -3.82 12.60
C GLY A 14 -3.84 -4.38 11.89
N VAL A 15 -4.37 -3.64 10.93
CA VAL A 15 -5.53 -4.03 10.13
C VAL A 15 -5.22 -3.91 8.63
N PRO A 16 -5.24 -5.01 7.88
CA PRO A 16 -5.21 -4.96 6.43
C PRO A 16 -6.49 -4.31 5.87
N LEU A 17 -6.35 -3.38 4.94
CA LEU A 17 -7.49 -2.72 4.31
C LEU A 17 -7.21 -2.28 2.87
N ASN A 18 -8.29 -2.09 2.11
CA ASN A 18 -8.24 -1.38 0.84
C ASN A 18 -8.18 0.12 1.09
N PHE A 19 -7.40 0.81 0.28
CA PHE A 19 -7.11 2.24 0.41
C PHE A 19 -6.90 2.84 -0.97
N ALA A 20 -7.05 4.14 -1.13
CA ALA A 20 -6.57 4.90 -2.27
C ALA A 20 -5.70 6.07 -1.81
N TRP A 21 -4.74 6.48 -2.63
CA TRP A 21 -4.07 7.76 -2.42
C TRP A 21 -5.03 8.86 -2.86
N TRP A 22 -5.30 9.82 -1.99
CA TRP A 22 -6.24 10.91 -2.24
C TRP A 22 -5.72 12.15 -1.52
N GLU A 23 -5.59 13.25 -2.27
CA GLU A 23 -4.92 14.48 -1.83
C GLU A 23 -3.49 14.21 -1.30
N GLU A 24 -3.25 14.47 -0.01
CA GLU A 24 -1.95 14.34 0.66
C GLU A 24 -1.93 13.13 1.62
N GLY A 25 -2.79 12.14 1.39
CA GLY A 25 -2.97 11.04 2.31
C GLY A 25 -3.60 9.83 1.67
N ILE A 26 -4.17 8.97 2.52
CA ILE A 26 -4.94 7.82 2.05
C ILE A 26 -6.37 7.87 2.55
N VAL A 27 -7.29 7.43 1.71
CA VAL A 27 -8.70 7.23 2.04
C VAL A 27 -9.03 5.74 2.04
N PHE A 28 -9.88 5.33 2.97
CA PHE A 28 -10.36 3.96 3.08
C PHE A 28 -11.76 3.93 3.70
N HIS A 29 -12.55 2.90 3.41
CA HIS A 29 -13.87 2.70 4.02
C HIS A 29 -13.84 1.54 5.03
N GLY A 30 -14.88 1.45 5.85
CA GLY A 30 -15.08 0.28 6.71
C GLY A 30 -16.35 0.38 7.55
N ALA A 31 -16.45 -0.50 8.53
CA ALA A 31 -17.52 -0.45 9.53
C ALA A 31 -17.46 0.85 10.35
N LYS A 32 -18.63 1.28 10.83
CA LYS A 32 -18.82 2.44 11.73
C LYS A 32 -18.43 2.16 13.17
N GLU A 33 -18.23 0.89 13.53
CA GLU A 33 -18.00 0.45 14.89
C GLU A 33 -16.92 -0.63 14.96
N GLY A 34 -16.55 -0.98 16.20
CA GLY A 34 -15.55 -1.97 16.53
C GLY A 34 -14.16 -1.38 16.79
N LYS A 35 -13.24 -2.26 17.17
CA LYS A 35 -11.92 -1.92 17.72
C LYS A 35 -11.14 -0.86 16.91
N LYS A 36 -11.18 -0.91 15.57
CA LYS A 36 -10.51 0.10 14.72
C LYS A 36 -11.05 1.51 14.99
N VAL A 37 -12.36 1.65 15.08
CA VAL A 37 -13.02 2.94 15.28
C VAL A 37 -12.80 3.46 16.70
N GLU A 38 -12.93 2.59 17.69
CA GLU A 38 -12.63 2.92 19.09
C GLU A 38 -11.20 3.43 19.27
N LEU A 39 -10.22 2.74 18.67
CA LEU A 39 -8.82 3.14 18.74
C LEU A 39 -8.57 4.51 18.07
N MET A 40 -9.12 4.74 16.87
CA MET A 40 -8.97 6.03 16.18
C MET A 40 -9.65 7.18 16.95
N ALA A 41 -10.77 6.92 17.62
CA ALA A 41 -11.45 7.90 18.45
C ALA A 41 -10.65 8.25 19.71
N HIS A 42 -9.93 7.28 20.30
CA HIS A 42 -9.09 7.51 21.47
C HIS A 42 -7.75 8.16 21.11
N ASN A 43 -7.11 7.70 20.04
CA ASN A 43 -5.83 8.19 19.56
C ASN A 43 -5.82 8.23 18.02
N PRO A 44 -5.86 9.43 17.41
CA PRO A 44 -5.93 9.54 15.96
C PRO A 44 -4.59 9.21 15.28
N LYS A 45 -3.48 9.13 16.02
CA LYS A 45 -2.16 8.83 15.44
C LYS A 45 -2.15 7.43 14.84
N ALA A 46 -1.73 7.34 13.59
CA ALA A 46 -1.65 6.09 12.88
C ALA A 46 -0.37 5.99 12.04
N TYR A 47 0.03 4.75 11.82
CA TYR A 47 1.04 4.39 10.85
C TYR A 47 0.38 3.55 9.75
N PHE A 48 0.75 3.76 8.49
CA PHE A 48 0.28 2.94 7.39
C PHE A 48 1.47 2.38 6.63
N SER A 49 1.39 1.12 6.21
CA SER A 49 2.40 0.47 5.40
C SER A 49 1.80 -0.25 4.21
N VAL A 50 2.42 -0.08 3.04
CA VAL A 50 2.14 -0.89 1.86
C VAL A 50 3.45 -1.35 1.24
N VAL A 51 3.48 -2.64 0.89
CA VAL A 51 4.66 -3.29 0.31
C VAL A 51 4.27 -3.90 -1.02
N LYS A 52 5.05 -3.62 -2.05
CA LYS A 52 5.03 -4.33 -3.33
C LYS A 52 6.23 -5.29 -3.36
N PRO A 53 6.01 -6.61 -3.25
CA PRO A 53 7.09 -7.57 -3.36
C PRO A 53 7.60 -7.65 -4.81
N TYR A 54 8.89 -7.93 -4.95
CA TYR A 54 9.57 -8.27 -6.19
C TYR A 54 10.21 -9.66 -6.02
N ALA A 55 11.18 -10.01 -6.87
CA ALA A 55 11.78 -11.33 -6.87
C ALA A 55 12.45 -11.68 -5.54
N PHE A 56 12.27 -12.94 -5.13
CA PHE A 56 13.06 -13.55 -4.08
C PHE A 56 14.42 -13.95 -4.63
N ILE A 57 15.49 -13.48 -4.00
CA ILE A 57 16.87 -13.76 -4.41
C ILE A 57 17.42 -14.83 -3.47
N PRO A 58 17.54 -16.09 -3.91
CA PRO A 58 18.20 -17.11 -3.12
C PRO A 58 19.71 -16.84 -3.06
N SER A 59 20.37 -17.33 -2.02
CA SER A 59 21.80 -17.10 -1.83
C SER A 59 22.67 -17.70 -2.94
N TYR A 60 22.25 -18.81 -3.54
CA TYR A 60 23.00 -19.49 -4.60
C TYR A 60 23.10 -18.70 -5.92
N PHE A 61 22.29 -17.65 -6.11
CA PHE A 61 22.47 -16.71 -7.23
C PHE A 61 23.76 -15.88 -7.12
N SER A 62 24.39 -15.85 -5.94
CA SER A 62 25.70 -15.22 -5.74
C SER A 62 26.86 -16.21 -5.79
N HIS A 63 26.65 -17.45 -6.27
CA HIS A 63 27.67 -18.51 -6.36
C HIS A 63 28.47 -18.73 -5.07
N THR A 64 27.78 -18.66 -3.93
CA THR A 64 28.38 -18.84 -2.60
C THR A 64 27.66 -19.93 -1.82
N THR A 65 28.38 -20.59 -0.91
CA THR A 65 27.82 -21.52 0.08
C THR A 65 27.20 -20.79 1.27
N SER A 66 27.47 -19.48 1.44
CA SER A 66 26.88 -18.65 2.49
C SER A 66 25.40 -18.39 2.23
N ALA A 67 24.55 -18.54 3.24
CA ALA A 67 23.13 -18.20 3.17
C ALA A 67 22.85 -16.67 3.22
N CYS A 68 23.83 -15.87 3.65
CA CYS A 68 23.66 -14.44 3.92
C CYS A 68 23.10 -13.59 2.75
N PRO A 69 23.40 -13.87 1.47
CA PRO A 69 22.87 -13.06 0.37
C PRO A 69 21.37 -13.27 0.10
N ALA A 70 20.74 -14.29 0.69
CA ALA A 70 19.33 -14.55 0.47
C ALA A 70 18.47 -13.37 0.94
N THR A 71 17.58 -12.87 0.08
CA THR A 71 16.72 -11.72 0.40
C THR A 71 15.47 -11.68 -0.46
N GLN A 72 14.44 -10.96 -0.01
CA GLN A 72 13.34 -10.52 -0.86
C GLN A 72 13.63 -9.10 -1.38
N PHE A 73 13.46 -8.87 -2.69
CA PHE A 73 13.39 -7.52 -3.23
C PHE A 73 11.98 -6.95 -3.07
N PHE A 74 11.88 -5.63 -2.86
CA PHE A 74 10.58 -4.97 -2.65
C PHE A 74 10.68 -3.46 -2.86
N ALA A 75 9.52 -2.83 -3.06
CA ALA A 75 9.30 -1.42 -2.80
C ALA A 75 8.26 -1.28 -1.67
N SER A 76 8.42 -0.28 -0.80
CA SER A 76 7.42 0.02 0.22
C SER A 76 7.25 1.51 0.42
N VAL A 77 6.04 1.90 0.78
CA VAL A 77 5.71 3.24 1.28
C VAL A 77 5.16 3.08 2.69
N SER A 78 5.59 3.96 3.58
CA SER A 78 4.96 4.12 4.88
C SER A 78 4.60 5.56 5.17
N LEU A 79 3.49 5.73 5.88
CA LEU A 79 2.93 7.02 6.24
C LEU A 79 2.77 7.08 7.76
N GLU A 80 3.22 8.16 8.36
CA GLU A 80 2.88 8.54 9.74
C GLU A 80 1.96 9.74 9.68
N GLY A 81 0.87 9.71 10.43
CA GLY A 81 -0.13 10.76 10.35
C GLY A 81 -1.26 10.61 11.36
N GLU A 82 -2.35 11.31 11.07
CA GLU A 82 -3.57 11.26 11.88
C GLU A 82 -4.76 10.85 11.03
N VAL A 83 -5.57 9.95 11.57
CA VAL A 83 -6.81 9.48 10.95
C VAL A 83 -8.00 10.27 11.47
N SER A 84 -8.90 10.63 10.56
CA SER A 84 -10.22 11.18 10.88
C SER A 84 -11.31 10.48 10.08
N ALA A 85 -12.54 10.53 10.58
CA ALA A 85 -13.72 10.19 9.79
C ALA A 85 -14.09 11.37 8.87
N LEU A 86 -14.51 11.06 7.64
CA LEU A 86 -15.11 12.03 6.75
C LEU A 86 -16.62 12.07 7.02
N GLU A 87 -17.11 13.18 7.54
CA GLU A 87 -18.54 13.32 7.90
C GLU A 87 -19.39 13.89 6.75
N ASN A 88 -18.81 14.76 5.93
CA ASN A 88 -19.50 15.38 4.81
C ASN A 88 -19.75 14.36 3.68
N SER A 89 -20.99 14.22 3.23
CA SER A 89 -21.37 13.27 2.17
C SER A 89 -20.65 13.48 0.84
N ALA A 90 -20.36 14.73 0.47
CA ALA A 90 -19.60 15.05 -0.74
C ALA A 90 -18.14 14.61 -0.63
N GLU A 91 -17.52 14.81 0.52
CA GLU A 91 -16.15 14.33 0.80
C GLU A 91 -16.08 12.80 0.84
N LYS A 92 -17.09 12.15 1.45
CA LYS A 92 -17.22 10.68 1.39
C LYS A 92 -17.33 10.20 -0.06
N ALA A 93 -18.15 10.85 -0.88
CA ALA A 93 -18.32 10.50 -2.29
C ALA A 93 -17.00 10.64 -3.06
N LYS A 94 -16.27 11.75 -2.90
CA LYS A 94 -14.94 11.95 -3.50
C LYS A 94 -13.95 10.85 -3.09
N GLY A 95 -13.86 10.57 -1.79
CA GLY A 95 -12.98 9.53 -1.25
C GLY A 95 -13.31 8.13 -1.75
N LEU A 96 -14.60 7.78 -1.82
CA LEU A 96 -15.05 6.50 -2.38
C LEU A 96 -14.79 6.41 -3.90
N ASN A 97 -14.93 7.51 -4.64
CA ASN A 97 -14.56 7.53 -6.05
C ASN A 97 -13.06 7.32 -6.26
N ALA A 98 -12.19 7.87 -5.40
CA ALA A 98 -10.75 7.59 -5.45
C ALA A 98 -10.45 6.10 -5.24
N LEU A 99 -11.20 5.42 -4.35
CA LEU A 99 -11.14 3.96 -4.19
C LEU A 99 -11.58 3.24 -5.46
N MET A 100 -12.70 3.66 -6.06
CA MET A 100 -13.19 3.04 -7.29
C MET A 100 -12.21 3.22 -8.46
N GLN A 101 -11.61 4.40 -8.63
CA GLN A 101 -10.58 4.62 -9.66
C GLN A 101 -9.36 3.71 -9.47
N LYS A 102 -8.99 3.38 -8.23
CA LYS A 102 -7.91 2.44 -7.97
C LYS A 102 -8.33 0.99 -8.23
N LEU A 103 -9.54 0.62 -7.86
CA LEU A 103 -10.03 -0.77 -7.92
C LEU A 103 -10.47 -1.18 -9.32
N GLN A 104 -11.05 -0.23 -10.06
CA GLN A 104 -11.67 -0.43 -11.35
C GLN A 104 -11.33 0.77 -12.27
N PRO A 105 -10.03 0.98 -12.59
CA PRO A 105 -9.58 2.13 -13.39
C PRO A 105 -10.24 2.22 -14.79
N GLU A 106 -10.74 1.09 -15.30
CA GLU A 106 -11.49 0.99 -16.56
C GLU A 106 -12.89 1.63 -16.53
N GLY A 107 -13.40 1.99 -15.34
CA GLY A 107 -14.75 2.52 -15.20
C GLY A 107 -15.79 1.39 -15.11
N HIS A 108 -16.91 1.48 -15.84
CA HIS A 108 -18.09 0.57 -15.72
C HIS A 108 -18.87 0.67 -14.40
N TYR A 109 -18.83 1.84 -13.76
CA TYR A 109 -19.68 2.20 -12.63
C TYR A 109 -20.11 3.66 -12.79
N GLU A 110 -21.26 4.03 -12.23
CA GLU A 110 -21.64 5.44 -12.14
C GLU A 110 -20.84 6.12 -11.04
N THR A 111 -20.42 7.36 -11.29
CA THR A 111 -19.75 8.20 -10.29
C THR A 111 -20.59 8.29 -9.02
N ILE A 112 -19.97 7.98 -7.88
CA ILE A 112 -20.64 8.11 -6.57
C ILE A 112 -20.86 9.60 -6.31
N SER A 113 -22.10 9.99 -6.01
CA SER A 113 -22.46 11.39 -5.75
C SER A 113 -23.51 11.47 -4.66
N GLU A 114 -23.42 12.48 -3.80
CA GLU A 114 -24.42 12.73 -2.76
C GLU A 114 -25.79 13.12 -3.30
N THR A 115 -25.87 13.62 -4.55
CA THR A 115 -27.13 14.03 -5.18
C THR A 115 -27.84 12.89 -5.91
N ASN A 116 -27.16 11.75 -6.13
CA ASN A 116 -27.76 10.58 -6.74
C ASN A 116 -28.46 9.71 -5.67
N PRO A 117 -29.80 9.51 -5.76
CA PRO A 117 -30.57 8.75 -4.76
C PRO A 117 -30.10 7.31 -4.52
N ILE A 118 -29.43 6.70 -5.50
CA ILE A 118 -28.87 5.35 -5.38
C ILE A 118 -27.79 5.32 -4.29
N TYR A 119 -27.01 6.39 -4.14
CA TYR A 119 -25.84 6.43 -3.26
C TYR A 119 -26.09 7.09 -1.91
N THR A 120 -27.14 7.90 -1.75
CA THR A 120 -27.37 8.69 -0.53
C THR A 120 -27.42 7.81 0.73
N LYS A 121 -28.20 6.71 0.70
CA LYS A 121 -28.28 5.75 1.82
C LYS A 121 -26.96 5.04 2.09
N MET A 122 -26.20 4.73 1.04
CA MET A 122 -24.91 4.05 1.17
C MET A 122 -23.84 4.97 1.77
N LEU A 123 -23.82 6.25 1.38
CA LEU A 123 -22.94 7.27 1.94
C LEU A 123 -23.24 7.54 3.41
N GLU A 124 -24.50 7.47 3.81
CA GLU A 124 -24.90 7.53 5.22
C GLU A 124 -24.43 6.29 5.98
N ALA A 125 -24.67 5.08 5.45
CA ALA A 125 -24.38 3.82 6.12
C ALA A 125 -22.87 3.48 6.21
N THR A 126 -22.06 3.99 5.29
CA THR A 126 -20.64 3.67 5.19
C THR A 126 -19.78 4.67 5.94
N ALA A 127 -18.86 4.18 6.78
CA ALA A 127 -17.81 5.03 7.34
C ALA A 127 -16.66 5.15 6.34
N VAL A 128 -16.25 6.37 6.06
CA VAL A 128 -15.09 6.69 5.23
C VAL A 128 -14.11 7.43 6.11
N PHE A 129 -12.86 7.01 6.07
CA PHE A 129 -11.78 7.53 6.90
C PHE A 129 -10.66 8.05 6.02
N TYR A 130 -9.99 9.10 6.49
CA TYR A 130 -8.86 9.70 5.83
C TYR A 130 -7.68 9.76 6.78
N LEU A 131 -6.53 9.24 6.35
CA LEU A 131 -5.24 9.40 7.02
C LEU A 131 -4.48 10.51 6.30
N LYS A 132 -4.36 11.67 6.95
CA LYS A 132 -3.50 12.75 6.46
C LYS A 132 -2.04 12.43 6.77
N ALA A 133 -1.20 12.28 5.75
CA ALA A 133 0.21 11.99 5.97
C ALA A 133 0.93 13.24 6.51
N LYS A 134 1.67 13.07 7.61
CA LYS A 134 2.59 14.07 8.17
C LYS A 134 4.03 13.77 7.80
N GLN A 135 4.38 12.48 7.74
CA GLN A 135 5.65 12.00 7.23
C GLN A 135 5.43 10.83 6.29
N THR A 136 6.17 10.84 5.18
CA THR A 136 6.16 9.78 4.18
C THR A 136 7.56 9.24 4.04
N SER A 137 7.71 7.92 4.11
CA SER A 137 8.97 7.23 3.85
C SER A 137 8.81 6.24 2.71
N PHE A 138 9.82 6.18 1.85
CA PHE A 138 9.89 5.25 0.74
C PHE A 138 11.15 4.40 0.86
N LYS A 139 11.01 3.10 0.61
CA LYS A 139 12.13 2.17 0.59
C LYS A 139 12.08 1.31 -0.64
N LEU A 140 13.20 1.25 -1.36
CA LEU A 140 13.42 0.36 -2.48
C LEU A 140 14.58 -0.57 -2.15
N LYS A 141 14.38 -1.88 -2.30
CA LYS A 141 15.42 -2.90 -2.23
C LYS A 141 15.41 -3.71 -3.51
N MET A 142 16.30 -3.36 -4.43
CA MET A 142 16.39 -3.93 -5.78
C MET A 142 17.85 -4.20 -6.19
N GLY A 143 18.71 -4.53 -5.22
CA GLY A 143 20.13 -4.78 -5.50
C GLY A 143 20.91 -3.52 -5.92
N GLN A 144 20.49 -2.33 -5.50
CA GLN A 144 21.14 -1.06 -5.86
C GLN A 144 22.62 -0.98 -5.43
N ASN A 145 23.03 -1.76 -4.43
CA ASN A 145 24.40 -1.82 -3.93
C ASN A 145 25.27 -2.85 -4.68
N LEU A 146 24.70 -3.61 -5.63
CA LEU A 146 25.45 -4.56 -6.45
C LEU A 146 26.22 -3.82 -7.54
N ASN A 147 27.45 -4.25 -7.80
CA ASN A 147 28.21 -3.78 -8.96
C ASN A 147 27.57 -4.29 -10.28
N LYS A 148 28.00 -3.72 -11.41
CA LYS A 148 27.43 -4.02 -12.73
C LYS A 148 27.48 -5.51 -13.09
N GLU A 149 28.62 -6.17 -12.86
CA GLU A 149 28.81 -7.59 -13.15
C GLU A 149 27.83 -8.47 -12.35
N ARG A 150 27.70 -8.22 -11.05
CA ARG A 150 26.75 -8.95 -10.20
C ARG A 150 25.30 -8.68 -10.56
N LYS A 151 24.96 -7.47 -11.04
CA LYS A 151 23.63 -7.18 -11.58
C LYS A 151 23.34 -7.99 -12.84
N ILE A 152 24.31 -8.13 -13.74
CA ILE A 152 24.16 -8.93 -14.97
C ILE A 152 23.94 -10.41 -14.63
N GLY A 153 24.78 -11.01 -13.79
CA GLY A 153 24.60 -12.39 -13.36
C GLY A 153 23.26 -12.62 -12.64
N LEU A 154 22.83 -11.67 -11.81
CA LEU A 154 21.51 -11.72 -11.18
C LEU A 154 20.37 -11.68 -12.21
N ILE A 155 20.46 -10.82 -13.23
CA ILE A 155 19.47 -10.75 -14.31
C ILE A 155 19.38 -12.09 -15.04
N GLU A 156 20.53 -12.69 -15.39
CA GLU A 156 20.56 -13.99 -16.08
C GLU A 156 19.87 -15.09 -15.26
N GLU A 157 20.16 -15.17 -13.96
CA GLU A 157 19.52 -16.15 -13.07
C GLU A 157 18.02 -15.92 -12.91
N LEU A 158 17.59 -14.66 -12.84
CA LEU A 158 16.17 -14.29 -12.80
C LEU A 158 15.45 -14.62 -14.11
N GLU A 159 16.07 -14.37 -15.26
CA GLU A 159 15.51 -14.69 -16.58
C GLU A 159 15.41 -16.21 -16.79
N LYS A 160 16.41 -16.97 -16.34
CA LYS A 160 16.35 -18.44 -16.34
C LYS A 160 15.20 -18.97 -15.49
N ARG A 161 14.94 -18.37 -14.32
CA ARG A 161 13.83 -18.79 -13.44
C ARG A 161 12.45 -18.36 -13.97
N GLY A 162 12.34 -17.14 -14.50
CA GLY A 162 11.22 -16.70 -15.34
C GLY A 162 9.87 -16.54 -14.65
N SER A 163 9.79 -16.40 -13.32
CA SER A 163 8.50 -16.10 -12.65
C SER A 163 8.00 -14.70 -12.99
N ALA A 164 6.70 -14.43 -12.78
CA ALA A 164 6.11 -13.11 -13.01
C ALA A 164 6.84 -11.99 -12.24
N LEU A 165 7.23 -12.26 -10.98
CA LEU A 165 8.02 -11.31 -10.18
C LEU A 165 9.45 -11.15 -10.72
N ASP A 166 10.05 -12.20 -11.29
CA ASP A 166 11.38 -12.11 -11.90
C ASP A 166 11.38 -11.19 -13.11
N ILE A 167 10.40 -11.38 -14.00
CA ILE A 167 10.24 -10.56 -15.20
C ILE A 167 10.08 -9.08 -14.83
N GLU A 168 9.20 -8.78 -13.88
CA GLU A 168 9.01 -7.41 -13.41
C GLU A 168 10.27 -6.84 -12.73
N THR A 169 10.96 -7.67 -11.94
CA THR A 169 12.21 -7.29 -11.28
C THR A 169 13.30 -6.96 -12.27
N VAL A 170 13.54 -7.81 -13.26
CA VAL A 170 14.54 -7.62 -14.32
C VAL A 170 14.24 -6.35 -15.11
N ARG A 171 12.97 -6.11 -15.46
CA ARG A 171 12.54 -4.88 -16.13
C ARG A 171 12.96 -3.64 -15.33
N LEU A 172 12.75 -3.65 -14.02
CA LEU A 172 13.13 -2.54 -13.15
C LEU A 172 14.64 -2.42 -12.97
N ILE A 173 15.38 -3.51 -12.76
CA ILE A 173 16.85 -3.46 -12.63
C ILE A 173 17.46 -2.85 -13.89
N ARG A 174 16.98 -3.24 -15.09
CA ARG A 174 17.43 -2.68 -16.37
C ARG A 174 17.16 -1.19 -16.52
N LEU A 175 16.04 -0.70 -15.97
CA LEU A 175 15.68 0.72 -16.03
C LEU A 175 16.63 1.61 -15.22
N TYR A 176 17.25 1.06 -14.16
CA TYR A 176 18.12 1.79 -13.23
C TYR A 176 19.58 1.28 -13.25
N MET A 177 20.00 0.69 -14.36
CA MET A 177 21.33 0.10 -14.53
C MET A 177 22.37 1.09 -15.03
#